data_AF-A0A7W2F996-F1
#
_entry.id   AF-A0A7W2F996-F1
#
_cell.length_a   1.000
_cell.length_b   1.000
_cell.length_c   1.000
_cell.angle_alpha   90.00
_cell.angle_beta   90.00
_cell.angle_gamma   90.00
#
_symmetry.space_group_name_H-M   'P 1'
#
loop_
_entity.id
_entity.type
_entity.pdbx_description
1 polymer ?
#
loop_
_entity_poly.entity_id
_entity_poly.type
_entity_poly.pdbx_seq_one_letter_code
_entity_poly.pdbx_strand_id
1 'polypeptide(L)' 'MSISDQTVIMAIRAIAAKTRELETQINAGDDDDVSYLEEELLAYSKAQMDLKRHYAIVQVQSDNLPPYDSLLD' A
#
# COMPACT_ATOMS: atom_id res chain seq x y z
N MET A 1 -6.83 14.74 13.61
CA MET A 1 -7.90 14.15 12.76
C MET A 1 -7.80 12.64 12.95
N SER A 2 -8.91 11.95 13.25
CA SER A 2 -8.90 10.48 13.33
C SER A 2 -9.25 9.91 11.96
N ILE A 3 -8.52 8.90 11.51
CA ILE A 3 -8.79 8.18 10.25
C ILE A 3 -9.63 6.95 10.62
N SER A 4 -10.71 6.66 9.88
CA SER A 4 -11.53 5.47 10.15
C SER A 4 -10.84 4.18 9.71
N ASP A 5 -11.14 3.06 10.36
CA ASP A 5 -10.62 1.74 9.99
C ASP A 5 -10.88 1.42 8.51
N GLN A 6 -12.08 1.76 8.00
CA GLN A 6 -12.42 1.59 6.60
C GLN A 6 -11.54 2.43 5.68
N THR A 7 -11.20 3.66 6.08
CA THR A 7 -10.27 4.51 5.33
C THR A 7 -8.86 3.89 5.29
N VAL A 8 -8.39 3.33 6.41
CA VAL A 8 -7.10 2.63 6.46
C VAL A 8 -7.09 1.40 5.55
N ILE A 9 -8.13 0.57 5.60
CA ILE A 9 -8.28 -0.61 4.73
C ILE A 9 -8.25 -0.20 3.25
N MET A 10 -9.01 0.83 2.88
CA MET A 10 -9.06 1.30 1.50
C MET A 10 -7.73 1.90 1.05
N ALA A 11 -7.02 2.61 1.93
CA ALA A 11 -5.68 3.13 1.63
C ALA A 11 -4.68 2.00 1.39
N ILE A 12 -4.69 0.94 2.20
CA ILE A 12 -3.83 -0.24 2.03
C ILE A 12 -4.05 -0.89 0.67
N ARG A 13 -5.32 -1.15 0.32
CA ARG A 13 -5.68 -1.77 -0.97
C ARG A 13 -5.24 -0.92 -2.16
N ALA A 14 -5.51 0.38 -2.10
CA ALA A 14 -5.14 1.30 -3.18
C ALA A 14 -3.61 1.37 -3.38
N ILE A 15 -2.86 1.45 -2.28
CA ILE A 15 -1.39 1.46 -2.34
C ILE A 15 -0.85 0.12 -2.84
N ALA A 16 -1.38 -1.02 -2.37
CA ALA A 16 -0.95 -2.33 -2.84
C ALA A 16 -1.19 -2.51 -4.36
N ALA A 17 -2.36 -2.09 -4.85
CA ALA A 17 -2.68 -2.12 -6.28
C ALA A 17 -1.72 -1.23 -7.09
N LYS A 18 -1.45 0.00 -6.63
CA LYS A 18 -0.57 0.92 -7.35
C LYS A 18 0.89 0.48 -7.33
N THR A 19 1.38 -0.10 -6.23
CA THR A 19 2.70 -0.73 -6.15
C THR A 19 2.88 -1.79 -7.24
N ARG A 20 1.91 -2.72 -7.37
CA ARG A 20 1.95 -3.77 -8.41
C ARG A 20 1.90 -3.21 -9.83
N GLU A 21 1.10 -2.16 -10.04
CA GLU A 21 1.01 -1.47 -11.32
C GLU A 21 2.36 -0.85 -11.72
N LEU A 22 3.01 -0.15 -10.79
CA LEU A 22 4.34 0.45 -10.99
C LEU A 22 5.41 -0.63 -11.22
N GLU A 23 5.42 -1.70 -10.43
CA GLU A 23 6.31 -2.85 -10.65
C GLU A 23 6.12 -3.45 -12.04
N THR A 24 4.87 -3.56 -12.51
CA THR A 24 4.58 -4.07 -13.86
C THR A 24 5.12 -3.13 -14.94
N GLN A 25 4.94 -1.81 -14.79
CA GLN A 25 5.44 -0.81 -15.75
C GLN A 25 6.96 -0.78 -15.79
N ILE A 26 7.63 -0.78 -14.63
CA ILE A 26 9.09 -0.82 -14.52
C ILE A 26 9.64 -2.08 -15.20
N ASN A 27 9.02 -3.25 -14.93
CA ASN A 27 9.44 -4.52 -15.52
C ASN A 27 9.18 -4.63 -17.03
N ALA A 28 8.16 -3.93 -17.54
CA ALA A 28 7.89 -3.87 -18.98
C ALA A 28 9.01 -3.12 -19.74
N GLY A 29 9.68 -2.16 -19.07
CA GLY A 29 10.81 -1.44 -19.66
C GLY A 29 10.45 -0.57 -20.86
N ASP A 30 9.15 -0.30 -21.05
CA ASP A 30 8.60 0.46 -22.20
C ASP A 30 8.63 1.98 -21.97
N ASP A 31 9.10 2.45 -20.80
CA ASP A 31 9.02 3.86 -20.41
C ASP A 31 10.40 4.53 -20.35
N ASP A 32 10.52 5.71 -20.96
CA ASP A 32 11.74 6.55 -20.84
C ASP A 32 11.90 7.11 -19.41
N ASP A 33 10.85 7.02 -18.60
CA ASP A 33 10.75 7.55 -17.23
C ASP A 33 10.94 6.49 -16.12
N VAL A 34 11.60 5.35 -16.40
CA VAL A 34 11.82 4.28 -15.40
C VAL A 34 12.37 4.79 -14.07
N SER A 35 13.29 5.78 -14.08
CA SER A 35 13.83 6.35 -12.85
C SER A 35 12.76 7.06 -12.00
N TYR A 36 11.79 7.72 -12.64
CA TYR A 36 10.68 8.36 -11.94
C TYR A 36 9.72 7.32 -11.35
N LEU A 37 9.43 6.26 -12.10
CA LEU A 37 8.60 5.15 -11.64
C LEU A 37 9.23 4.42 -10.44
N GLU A 38 10.56 4.24 -10.44
CA GLU A 38 11.30 3.66 -9.31
C GLU A 38 11.24 4.55 -8.06
N GLU A 39 11.37 5.87 -8.21
CA GLU A 39 11.22 6.82 -7.10
C GLU A 39 9.79 6.81 -6.54
N GLU A 40 8.78 6.75 -7.42
CA GLU A 40 7.38 6.64 -7.03
C GLU A 40 7.13 5.32 -6.30
N LEU A 41 7.62 4.19 -6.82
CA LEU A 41 7.53 2.87 -6.18
C LEU A 41 8.15 2.85 -4.78
N LEU A 42 9.29 3.52 -4.59
CA LEU A 42 9.93 3.65 -3.29
C LEU A 42 9.04 4.42 -2.30
N ALA A 43 8.36 5.48 -2.77
CA ALA A 43 7.42 6.25 -1.95
C ALA A 43 6.19 5.41 -1.55
N TYR A 44 5.60 4.67 -2.49
CA TYR A 44 4.49 3.74 -2.20
C TYR A 44 4.90 2.64 -1.23
N SER A 45 6.11 2.10 -1.37
CA SER A 45 6.65 1.09 -0.44
C SER A 45 6.78 1.62 0.99
N LYS A 46 7.22 2.88 1.16
CA LYS A 46 7.25 3.55 2.47
C LYS A 46 5.85 3.73 3.04
N ALA A 47 4.91 4.23 2.23
CA ALA A 47 3.53 4.41 2.65
C ALA A 47 2.88 3.08 3.08
N GLN A 48 3.16 1.99 2.36
CA GLN A 48 2.69 0.65 2.69
C GLN A 48 3.24 0.15 4.03
N MET A 49 4.52 0.37 4.32
CA MET A 49 5.12 0.03 5.62
C MET A 49 4.46 0.80 6.77
N ASP A 50 4.21 2.10 6.59
CA ASP A 50 3.59 2.92 7.63
C ASP A 50 2.13 2.55 7.86
N LEU A 51 1.37 2.27 6.79
CA LEU A 51 0.01 1.76 6.90
C LEU A 51 -0.05 0.38 7.55
N LYS A 52 0.91 -0.52 7.26
CA LYS A 52 1.01 -1.82 7.94
C LYS A 52 1.18 -1.66 9.44
N ARG A 53 2.08 -0.77 9.88
CA ARG A 53 2.30 -0.47 11.30
C ARG A 53 1.04 0.10 11.95
N HIS A 54 0.39 1.06 11.28
CA HIS A 54 -0.84 1.65 11.79
C HIS A 54 -1.95 0.61 11.90
N TYR A 55 -2.16 -0.20 10.86
CA TYR A 55 -3.16 -1.27 10.83
C TYR A 55 -2.95 -2.29 11.95
N ALA A 56 -1.70 -2.68 12.23
CA ALA A 56 -1.39 -3.59 13.33
C ALA A 56 -1.83 -3.05 14.69
N ILE A 57 -1.71 -1.74 14.92
CA ILE A 57 -2.18 -1.09 16.16
C ILE A 57 -3.71 -1.15 16.24
N VAL A 58 -4.40 -0.83 15.15
CA VAL A 58 -5.87 -0.84 15.09
C VAL A 58 -6.42 -2.26 15.23
N GLN A 59 -5.75 -3.25 14.63
CA GLN A 59 -6.15 -4.66 14.69
C GLN A 59 -6.06 -5.23 16.11
N VAL A 60 -5.12 -4.76 16.94
CA VAL A 60 -5.07 -5.12 18.37
C VAL A 60 -6.28 -4.55 19.14
N GLN A 61 -6.88 -3.47 18.63
CA GLN A 61 -8.00 -2.76 19.28
C GLN A 61 -9.37 -3.19 18.74
N SER A 62 -9.43 -4.00 17.69
CA SER A 62 -10.67 -4.34 16.97
C SER A 62 -10.69 -5.79 16.50
N ASP A 63 -11.63 -6.58 17.04
CA ASP A 63 -11.74 -8.04 16.78
C ASP A 63 -12.28 -8.39 15.38
N ASN A 64 -12.80 -7.41 14.62
CA ASN A 64 -13.48 -7.65 13.34
C ASN A 64 -12.68 -7.20 12.11
N LEU A 65 -11.40 -6.86 12.26
CA LEU A 65 -10.57 -6.45 11.14
C LEU A 65 -9.96 -7.66 10.40
N PRO A 66 -10.02 -7.67 9.05
CA PRO A 66 -9.44 -8.76 8.27
C PRO A 66 -7.92 -8.87 8.48
N PRO A 67 -7.29 -10.03 8.24
CA PRO A 67 -5.82 -10.14 8.24
C PRO A 67 -5.19 -9.16 7.25
N TYR A 68 -4.08 -8.52 7.61
CA TYR A 68 -3.39 -7.56 6.73
C TYR A 68 -3.09 -8.15 5.35
N ASP A 69 -2.64 -9.41 5.30
CA ASP A 69 -2.27 -10.06 4.04
C ASP A 69 -3.47 -10.22 3.08
N SER A 70 -4.69 -10.37 3.60
CA SER A 70 -5.92 -10.41 2.78
C SER A 70 -6.30 -9.06 2.17
N LEU A 71 -5.65 -7.97 2.59
CA LEU A 71 -5.82 -6.64 2.00
C LEU A 71 -4.83 -6.36 0.88
N LEU A 72 -3.81 -7.20 0.73
CA LEU A 72 -2.81 -7.04 -0.30
C LEU A 72 -3.28 -7.63 -1.62
N ASP A 73 -4.10 -8.68 -1.59
CA ASP A 73 -4.63 -9.41 -2.75
C ASP A 73 -5.21 -8.52 -3.85
#